data_AF-A0A6F9EIU7-F1
#
_entry.id   AF-A0A6F9EIU7-F1
#
_cell.length_a   1.000
_cell.length_b   1.000
_cell.length_c   1.000
_cell.angle_alpha   90.00
_cell.angle_beta   90.00
_cell.angle_gamma   90.00
#
_symmetry.space_group_name_H-M   'P 1'
#
loop_
_entity.id
_entity.type
_entity.pdbx_description
1 polymer ?
#
loop_
_entity_poly.entity_id
_entity_poly.type
_entity_poly.pdbx_seq_one_letter_code
_entity_poly.pdbx_strand_id
1 'polypeptide(L)'
;MRRFITGSPEMIRRTEEIYRAVLGFYLDVIHDNLDKLPGWDRNSGTRALEKLTVRTEPRMNRKTGKPFGGNPNPPYPIDAVWPKFPAYLRRAIISKAIGMAKSWHSNYQRCRKKERIQDRNERRVAEGKKPILFDEHPPKYPAAGNVGITFYKGDFKNLSLKTNTIQLKVWDGSDWRFITVEVESTSHSRKLHLDDSWEMTVPTIYEKEGIFYLVTAFEKKSNVMKFADYYRSKNPKVLAVDLNLGRKNRAVAPWWGRTVRFTKSGTSA
;
A
#
# COMPACT_ATOMS: atom_id res chain seq x y z
N MET A 1 24.60 9.88 6.01
CA MET A 1 25.11 9.01 4.94
C MET A 1 23.92 8.38 4.22
N ARG A 2 23.94 8.47 2.89
CA ARG A 2 22.94 7.98 1.91
C ARG A 2 22.94 6.42 1.93
N ARG A 3 21.79 5.73 1.81
CA ARG A 3 21.55 4.35 2.34
C ARG A 3 21.01 3.38 1.28
N PHE A 4 21.65 2.23 1.00
CA PHE A 4 21.47 1.51 -0.26
C PHE A 4 21.12 0.02 -0.13
N ILE A 5 20.51 -0.55 -1.18
CA ILE A 5 20.52 -1.98 -1.46
C ILE A 5 21.91 -2.34 -2.02
N THR A 6 22.66 -3.19 -1.32
CA THR A 6 23.93 -3.74 -1.79
C THR A 6 23.69 -5.06 -2.55
N GLY A 7 24.42 -5.26 -3.65
CA GLY A 7 24.53 -6.58 -4.30
C GLY A 7 23.98 -6.73 -5.71
N SER A 8 22.98 -5.96 -6.17
CA SER A 8 22.46 -6.02 -7.57
C SER A 8 21.55 -4.82 -7.96
N PRO A 9 22.00 -3.55 -7.85
CA PRO A 9 21.16 -2.38 -8.16
C PRO A 9 20.62 -2.40 -9.60
N GLU A 10 21.40 -2.91 -10.56
CA GLU A 10 21.00 -3.03 -11.97
C GLU A 10 19.82 -3.98 -12.18
N MET A 11 19.75 -5.09 -11.45
CA MET A 11 18.61 -6.03 -11.56
C MET A 11 17.32 -5.38 -11.03
N ILE A 12 17.44 -4.55 -9.98
CA ILE A 12 16.30 -3.80 -9.43
C ILE A 12 15.85 -2.72 -10.41
N ARG A 13 16.78 -1.96 -11.02
CA ARG A 13 16.47 -0.98 -12.08
C ARG A 13 15.73 -1.62 -13.24
N ARG A 14 16.27 -2.70 -13.81
CA ARG A 14 15.62 -3.45 -14.91
C ARG A 14 14.24 -3.97 -14.51
N THR A 15 14.10 -4.46 -13.28
CA THR A 15 12.80 -4.89 -12.76
C THR A 15 11.82 -3.73 -12.67
N GLU A 16 12.28 -2.55 -12.24
CA GLU A 16 11.46 -1.34 -12.14
C GLU A 16 11.01 -0.84 -13.51
N GLU A 17 11.90 -0.88 -14.51
CA GLU A 17 11.58 -0.56 -15.90
C GLU A 17 10.48 -1.49 -16.45
N ILE A 18 10.63 -2.80 -16.28
CA ILE A 18 9.62 -3.78 -16.69
C ILE A 18 8.31 -3.54 -15.92
N TYR A 19 8.39 -3.30 -14.61
CA TYR A 19 7.22 -3.04 -13.77
C TYR A 19 6.42 -1.83 -14.26
N ARG A 20 7.11 -0.73 -14.61
CA ARG A 20 6.50 0.49 -15.16
C ARG A 20 5.93 0.28 -16.56
N ALA A 21 6.61 -0.48 -17.41
CA ALA A 21 6.11 -0.79 -18.75
C ALA A 21 4.81 -1.62 -18.68
N VAL A 22 4.77 -2.63 -17.81
CA VAL A 22 3.56 -3.44 -17.56
C VAL A 22 2.46 -2.61 -16.91
N LEU A 23 2.80 -1.66 -16.03
CA LEU A 23 1.83 -0.71 -15.47
C LEU A 23 1.22 0.18 -16.57
N GLY A 24 2.03 0.69 -17.49
CA GLY A 24 1.55 1.44 -18.65
C GLY A 24 0.58 0.60 -19.49
N PHE A 25 0.98 -0.61 -19.84
CA PHE A 25 0.11 -1.57 -20.54
C PHE A 25 -1.24 -1.76 -19.85
N TYR A 26 -1.28 -1.97 -18.52
CA TYR A 26 -2.56 -2.09 -17.82
C TYR A 26 -3.37 -0.81 -17.78
N LEU A 27 -2.72 0.36 -17.72
CA LEU A 27 -3.41 1.65 -17.83
C LEU A 27 -4.06 1.82 -19.20
N ASP A 28 -3.42 1.37 -20.28
CA ASP A 28 -3.97 1.40 -21.63
C ASP A 28 -5.15 0.43 -21.77
N VAL A 29 -5.02 -0.81 -21.27
CA VAL A 29 -6.14 -1.77 -21.26
C VAL A 29 -7.34 -1.24 -20.47
N ILE A 30 -7.11 -0.54 -19.35
CA ILE A 30 -8.18 0.12 -18.60
C ILE A 30 -8.76 1.29 -19.40
N HIS A 31 -7.93 2.05 -20.11
CA HIS A 31 -8.36 3.16 -20.95
C HIS A 31 -9.32 2.69 -22.08
N ASP A 32 -9.00 1.56 -22.70
CA ASP A 32 -9.85 0.93 -23.74
C ASP A 32 -11.15 0.32 -23.17
N ASN A 33 -11.27 0.20 -21.85
CA ASN A 33 -12.41 -0.39 -21.15
C ASN A 33 -12.95 0.55 -20.03
N LEU A 34 -12.85 1.86 -20.23
CA LEU A 34 -13.21 2.88 -19.23
C LEU A 34 -14.68 2.79 -18.79
N ASP A 35 -15.57 2.34 -19.67
CA ASP A 35 -16.99 2.12 -19.41
C ASP A 35 -17.22 1.11 -18.27
N LYS A 36 -16.33 0.12 -18.11
CA LYS A 36 -16.43 -0.95 -17.10
C LYS A 36 -15.82 -0.57 -15.76
N LEU A 37 -14.93 0.43 -15.74
CA LEU A 37 -14.18 0.86 -14.56
C LEU A 37 -15.06 1.18 -13.32
N PRO A 38 -16.23 1.84 -13.44
CA PRO A 38 -17.09 2.12 -12.28
C PRO A 38 -17.60 0.85 -11.57
N GLY A 39 -17.79 -0.24 -12.32
CA GLY A 39 -18.25 -1.53 -11.79
C GLY A 39 -17.15 -2.40 -11.19
N TRP A 40 -15.88 -2.04 -11.39
CA TRP A 40 -14.76 -2.80 -10.84
C TRP A 40 -14.48 -2.39 -9.41
N ASP A 41 -14.56 -3.30 -8.46
CA ASP A 41 -13.86 -3.21 -7.16
C ASP A 41 -12.43 -3.78 -7.28
N ARG A 42 -11.69 -3.85 -6.17
CA ARG A 42 -10.31 -4.36 -6.17
C ARG A 42 -10.23 -5.79 -6.74
N ASN A 43 -11.12 -6.68 -6.32
CA ASN A 43 -11.10 -8.09 -6.68
C ASN A 43 -11.72 -8.33 -8.05
N SER A 44 -12.88 -7.73 -8.34
CA SER A 44 -13.54 -7.88 -9.64
C SER A 44 -12.73 -7.24 -10.78
N GLY A 45 -12.14 -6.07 -10.55
CA GLY A 45 -11.23 -5.43 -11.51
C GLY A 45 -9.98 -6.26 -11.77
N THR A 46 -9.38 -6.86 -10.73
CA THR A 46 -8.24 -7.77 -10.91
C THR A 46 -8.60 -8.97 -11.79
N ARG A 47 -9.74 -9.61 -11.52
CA ARG A 47 -10.21 -10.76 -12.33
C ARG A 47 -10.56 -10.35 -13.76
N ALA A 48 -11.18 -9.19 -13.95
CA ALA A 48 -11.53 -8.67 -15.27
C ALA A 48 -10.27 -8.42 -16.11
N LEU A 49 -9.27 -7.75 -15.55
CA LEU A 49 -8.00 -7.49 -16.23
C LEU A 49 -7.20 -8.78 -16.44
N GLU A 50 -7.21 -9.73 -15.50
CA GLU A 50 -6.63 -11.05 -15.73
C GLU A 50 -7.31 -11.76 -16.92
N LYS A 51 -8.64 -11.70 -17.05
CA LYS A 51 -9.37 -12.27 -18.19
C LYS A 51 -9.09 -11.53 -19.51
N LEU A 52 -8.84 -10.23 -19.47
CA LEU A 52 -8.50 -9.46 -20.67
C LEU A 52 -7.05 -9.69 -21.14
N THR A 53 -6.16 -10.09 -20.22
CA THR A 53 -4.72 -10.04 -20.49
C THR A 53 -3.96 -11.36 -20.38
N VAL A 54 -4.46 -12.31 -19.58
CA VAL A 54 -3.71 -13.51 -19.23
C VAL A 54 -4.22 -14.70 -20.02
N ARG A 55 -3.34 -15.26 -20.85
CA ARG A 55 -3.60 -16.54 -21.49
C ARG A 55 -3.63 -17.65 -20.45
N THR A 56 -4.68 -18.46 -20.47
CA THR A 56 -4.76 -19.67 -19.65
C THR A 56 -5.29 -20.82 -20.49
N GLU A 57 -4.66 -21.97 -20.36
CA GLU A 57 -5.12 -23.16 -21.07
C GLU A 57 -6.43 -23.68 -20.45
N PRO A 58 -7.35 -24.21 -21.28
CA PRO A 58 -8.53 -24.92 -20.79
C PRO A 58 -8.10 -26.13 -19.93
N ARG A 59 -8.82 -26.38 -18.83
CA ARG A 59 -8.59 -27.59 -18.03
C ARG A 59 -9.53 -28.69 -18.48
N MET A 60 -9.07 -29.93 -18.46
CA MET A 60 -9.94 -31.06 -18.82
C MET A 60 -10.76 -31.50 -17.60
N ASN A 61 -12.07 -31.64 -17.77
CA ASN A 61 -12.93 -32.21 -16.74
C ASN A 61 -12.71 -33.73 -16.69
N ARG A 62 -12.19 -34.24 -15.58
CA ARG A 62 -11.87 -35.68 -15.41
C ARG A 62 -13.08 -36.61 -15.54
N LYS A 63 -14.30 -36.12 -15.26
CA LYS A 63 -15.54 -36.92 -15.35
C LYS A 63 -16.14 -36.92 -16.74
N THR A 64 -16.10 -35.79 -17.44
CA THR A 64 -16.79 -35.63 -18.74
C THR A 64 -15.84 -35.66 -19.94
N GLY A 65 -14.53 -35.62 -19.73
CA GLY A 65 -13.52 -35.50 -20.78
C GLY A 65 -13.56 -34.17 -21.54
N LYS A 66 -14.43 -33.23 -21.18
CA LYS A 66 -14.61 -31.96 -21.89
C LYS A 66 -13.71 -30.87 -21.31
N PRO A 67 -13.15 -29.98 -22.15
CA PRO A 67 -12.44 -28.79 -21.67
C PRO A 67 -13.43 -27.87 -20.95
N PHE A 68 -12.97 -27.26 -19.85
CA PHE A 68 -13.71 -26.27 -19.08
C PHE A 68 -12.76 -25.18 -18.58
N GLY A 69 -13.28 -23.95 -18.55
CA GLY A 69 -12.51 -22.77 -18.18
C GLY A 69 -11.40 -22.46 -19.20
N GLY A 70 -10.45 -21.64 -18.78
CA GLY A 70 -9.38 -21.15 -19.62
C GLY A 70 -9.72 -19.82 -20.31
N ASN A 71 -8.70 -19.27 -20.95
CA ASN A 71 -8.71 -18.02 -21.69
C ASN A 71 -7.60 -18.10 -22.76
N PRO A 72 -7.80 -18.90 -23.83
CA PRO A 72 -6.73 -19.20 -24.78
C PRO A 72 -6.34 -17.99 -25.64
N ASN A 73 -7.28 -17.07 -25.88
CA ASN A 73 -7.07 -15.90 -26.73
C ASN A 73 -7.55 -14.62 -26.03
N PRO A 74 -6.83 -14.12 -24.99
CA PRO A 74 -7.13 -12.83 -24.41
C PRO A 74 -6.97 -11.71 -25.47
N PRO A 75 -7.81 -10.66 -25.45
CA PRO A 75 -7.66 -9.53 -26.38
C PRO A 75 -6.31 -8.81 -26.27
N TYR A 76 -5.72 -8.78 -25.06
CA TYR A 76 -4.46 -8.08 -24.79
C TYR A 76 -3.43 -9.04 -24.17
N PRO A 77 -2.87 -10.02 -24.91
CA PRO A 77 -2.00 -11.05 -24.35
C PRO A 77 -0.71 -10.47 -23.75
N ILE A 78 -0.61 -10.42 -22.42
CA ILE A 78 0.57 -9.89 -21.72
C ILE A 78 1.84 -10.73 -21.99
N ASP A 79 1.65 -12.03 -22.20
CA ASP A 79 2.70 -13.00 -22.48
C ASP A 79 3.34 -12.83 -23.86
N ALA A 80 2.72 -12.07 -24.77
CA ALA A 80 3.32 -11.71 -26.06
C ALA A 80 4.53 -10.79 -25.91
N VAL A 81 4.54 -9.93 -24.88
CA VAL A 81 5.64 -8.97 -24.63
C VAL A 81 6.49 -9.43 -23.44
N TRP A 82 5.85 -9.90 -22.37
CA TRP A 82 6.52 -10.35 -21.14
C TRP A 82 6.20 -11.82 -20.86
N PRO A 83 6.86 -12.76 -21.56
CA PRO A 83 6.68 -14.18 -21.29
C PRO A 83 7.08 -14.50 -19.85
N LYS A 84 6.35 -15.42 -19.22
CA LYS A 84 6.58 -15.88 -17.82
C LYS A 84 6.52 -14.77 -16.74
N PHE A 85 5.85 -13.64 -17.01
CA PHE A 85 5.73 -12.56 -16.03
C PHE A 85 5.09 -13.04 -14.69
N PRO A 86 5.69 -12.77 -13.52
CA PRO A 86 5.23 -13.30 -12.24
C PRO A 86 3.80 -12.87 -11.90
N ALA A 87 2.98 -13.83 -11.50
CA ALA A 87 1.56 -13.59 -11.23
C ALA A 87 1.32 -12.60 -10.07
N TYR A 88 2.15 -12.61 -9.02
CA TYR A 88 1.99 -11.71 -7.87
C TYR A 88 2.43 -10.28 -8.19
N LEU A 89 3.52 -10.09 -8.95
CA LEU A 89 3.91 -8.78 -9.47
C LEU A 89 2.82 -8.23 -10.38
N ARG A 90 2.24 -9.07 -11.24
CA ARG A 90 1.12 -8.69 -12.11
C ARG A 90 -0.07 -8.19 -11.31
N ARG A 91 -0.44 -8.88 -10.24
CA ARG A 91 -1.53 -8.46 -9.35
C ARG A 91 -1.22 -7.16 -8.61
N ALA A 92 0.02 -6.96 -8.17
CA ALA A 92 0.44 -5.69 -7.58
C ALA A 92 0.28 -4.54 -8.58
N ILE A 93 0.69 -4.75 -9.83
CA ILE A 93 0.56 -3.76 -10.91
C ILE A 93 -0.91 -3.50 -11.25
N ILE A 94 -1.73 -4.53 -11.42
CA ILE A 94 -3.16 -4.38 -11.69
C ILE A 94 -3.84 -3.57 -10.59
N SER A 95 -3.57 -3.89 -9.32
CA SER A 95 -4.11 -3.17 -8.16
C SER A 95 -3.72 -1.68 -8.21
N LYS A 96 -2.47 -1.39 -8.56
CA LYS A 96 -1.97 -0.02 -8.75
C LYS A 96 -2.67 0.70 -9.91
N ALA A 97 -2.79 0.05 -11.07
CA ALA A 97 -3.42 0.59 -12.27
C ALA A 97 -4.89 0.94 -12.01
N ILE A 98 -5.66 0.03 -11.40
CA ILE A 98 -7.06 0.28 -11.01
C ILE A 98 -7.15 1.48 -10.05
N GLY A 99 -6.26 1.55 -9.05
CA GLY A 99 -6.22 2.66 -8.10
C GLY A 99 -5.98 4.01 -8.78
N MET A 100 -5.02 4.05 -9.72
CA MET A 100 -4.70 5.25 -10.51
C MET A 100 -5.88 5.65 -11.40
N ALA A 101 -6.45 4.72 -12.16
CA ALA A 101 -7.57 4.98 -13.06
C ALA A 101 -8.82 5.43 -12.31
N LYS A 102 -9.14 4.81 -11.16
CA LYS A 102 -10.28 5.23 -10.32
C LYS A 102 -10.11 6.61 -9.71
N SER A 103 -8.89 6.92 -9.25
CA SER A 103 -8.57 8.25 -8.73
C SER A 103 -8.78 9.30 -9.81
N TRP A 104 -8.25 9.06 -11.01
CA TRP A 104 -8.48 9.90 -12.18
C TRP A 104 -9.96 10.04 -12.51
N HIS A 105 -10.68 8.93 -12.64
CA HIS A 105 -12.11 8.93 -13.00
C HIS A 105 -12.95 9.73 -11.98
N SER A 106 -12.67 9.57 -10.69
CA SER A 106 -13.37 10.32 -9.62
C SER A 106 -13.08 11.82 -9.71
N ASN A 107 -11.82 12.20 -9.95
CA ASN A 107 -11.42 13.60 -10.12
C ASN A 107 -11.99 14.21 -11.41
N TYR A 108 -12.03 13.43 -12.49
CA TYR A 108 -12.62 13.81 -13.77
C TYR A 108 -14.12 14.07 -13.63
N GLN A 109 -14.86 13.16 -12.99
CA GLN A 109 -16.28 13.35 -12.68
C GLN A 109 -16.52 14.58 -11.78
N ARG A 110 -15.64 14.83 -10.80
CA ARG A 110 -15.71 16.03 -9.97
C ARG A 110 -15.52 17.30 -10.79
N CYS A 111 -14.61 17.30 -11.77
CA CYS A 111 -14.43 18.42 -12.69
C CYS A 111 -15.66 18.64 -13.58
N ARG A 112 -16.31 17.57 -14.07
CA ARG A 112 -17.55 17.72 -14.85
C ARG A 112 -18.72 18.30 -14.04
N LYS A 113 -18.72 18.10 -12.72
CA LYS A 113 -19.73 18.67 -11.81
C LYS A 113 -19.51 20.15 -11.48
N LYS A 114 -18.55 20.84 -12.11
CA LYS A 114 -18.26 22.27 -11.90
C LYS A 114 -19.47 23.18 -12.14
N GLU A 115 -20.35 22.85 -13.09
CA GLU A 115 -21.60 23.58 -13.33
C GLU A 115 -22.43 23.74 -12.04
N ARG A 116 -22.63 22.66 -11.27
CA ARG A 116 -23.33 22.71 -9.97
C ARG A 116 -22.63 23.56 -8.91
N ILE A 117 -21.33 23.81 -9.08
CA ILE A 117 -20.54 24.61 -8.16
C ILE A 117 -20.52 26.07 -8.60
N GLN A 118 -20.71 26.34 -9.90
CA GLN A 118 -21.02 27.66 -10.43
C GLN A 118 -22.31 28.17 -9.79
N ASP A 119 -23.41 27.41 -9.85
CA ASP A 119 -24.70 27.74 -9.21
C ASP A 119 -24.54 27.99 -7.70
N ARG A 120 -23.71 27.17 -7.05
CA ARG A 120 -23.42 27.31 -5.61
C ARG A 120 -22.60 28.56 -5.31
N ASN A 121 -21.67 28.92 -6.19
CA ASN A 121 -20.85 30.12 -6.06
C ASN A 121 -21.73 31.37 -6.26
N GLU A 122 -22.68 31.37 -7.19
CA GLU A 122 -23.66 32.44 -7.37
C GLU A 122 -24.44 32.69 -6.07
N ARG A 123 -24.96 31.62 -5.45
CA ARG A 123 -25.62 31.72 -4.14
C ARG A 123 -24.69 32.21 -3.03
N ARG A 124 -23.43 31.77 -3.00
CA ARG A 124 -22.45 32.21 -1.98
C ARG A 124 -22.09 33.68 -2.11
N VAL A 125 -21.93 34.16 -3.34
CA VAL A 125 -21.68 35.58 -3.63
C VAL A 125 -22.89 36.42 -3.21
N ALA A 126 -24.12 35.97 -3.49
CA ALA A 126 -25.33 36.62 -3.01
C ALA A 126 -25.43 36.66 -1.47
N GLU A 127 -24.92 35.64 -0.78
CA GLU A 127 -24.82 35.58 0.69
C GLU A 127 -23.58 36.33 1.26
N GLY A 128 -22.82 37.07 0.44
CA GLY A 128 -21.63 37.82 0.85
C GLY A 128 -20.41 36.95 1.20
N LYS A 129 -20.42 35.66 0.85
CA LYS A 129 -19.33 34.71 1.09
C LYS A 129 -18.39 34.65 -0.12
N LYS A 130 -17.09 34.41 0.15
CA LYS A 130 -16.10 34.23 -0.92
C LYS A 130 -16.45 33.02 -1.80
N PRO A 131 -16.34 33.13 -3.14
CA PRO A 131 -16.55 32.02 -4.04
C PRO A 131 -15.47 30.95 -3.84
N ILE A 132 -15.84 29.70 -4.13
CA ILE A 132 -14.89 28.59 -4.10
C ILE A 132 -14.10 28.64 -5.41
N LEU A 133 -12.78 28.84 -5.31
CA LEU A 133 -11.87 28.73 -6.46
C LEU A 133 -11.78 27.27 -6.91
N PHE A 134 -11.82 27.04 -8.23
CA PHE A 134 -11.62 25.72 -8.83
C PHE A 134 -10.48 25.75 -9.84
N ASP A 135 -9.76 24.64 -9.91
CA ASP A 135 -8.77 24.41 -10.96
C ASP A 135 -9.50 24.08 -12.26
N GLU A 136 -9.27 24.85 -13.33
CA GLU A 136 -10.00 24.77 -14.60
C GLU A 136 -9.64 23.53 -15.43
N HIS A 137 -8.49 22.92 -15.16
CA HIS A 137 -7.92 21.89 -16.02
C HIS A 137 -8.45 20.48 -15.66
N PRO A 138 -9.05 19.74 -16.61
CA PRO A 138 -9.40 18.35 -16.37
C PRO A 138 -8.12 17.54 -16.09
N PRO A 139 -8.16 16.58 -15.15
CA PRO A 139 -6.99 15.76 -14.87
C PRO A 139 -6.62 14.95 -16.11
N LYS A 140 -5.35 14.95 -16.49
CA LYS A 140 -4.82 14.08 -17.55
C LYS A 140 -4.91 12.62 -17.10
N TYR A 141 -5.21 11.72 -18.04
CA TYR A 141 -5.22 10.29 -17.76
C TYR A 141 -3.83 9.85 -17.24
N PRO A 142 -3.75 9.02 -16.19
CA PRO A 142 -2.49 8.63 -15.58
C PRO A 142 -1.59 7.86 -16.56
N ALA A 143 -0.30 8.16 -16.50
CA ALA A 143 0.77 7.35 -17.10
C ALA A 143 1.55 6.61 -16.01
N ALA A 144 2.35 5.59 -16.39
CA ALA A 144 3.06 4.72 -15.45
C ALA A 144 4.01 5.44 -14.47
N GLY A 145 4.47 6.65 -14.78
CA GLY A 145 5.15 7.57 -13.86
C GLY A 145 6.36 6.99 -13.10
N ASN A 146 6.80 7.72 -12.07
CA ASN A 146 7.87 7.27 -11.17
C ASN A 146 7.26 6.41 -10.05
N VAL A 147 6.77 5.22 -10.41
CA VAL A 147 6.17 4.25 -9.47
C VAL A 147 7.21 3.18 -9.10
N GLY A 148 7.35 2.96 -7.80
CA GLY A 148 8.19 1.90 -7.25
C GLY A 148 7.57 0.51 -7.36
N ILE A 149 8.42 -0.53 -7.28
CA ILE A 149 8.03 -1.93 -7.35
C ILE A 149 7.39 -2.35 -6.03
N THR A 150 6.15 -2.84 -6.07
CA THR A 150 5.49 -3.44 -4.90
C THR A 150 5.54 -4.96 -4.99
N PHE A 151 6.10 -5.64 -3.98
CA PHE A 151 6.25 -7.09 -3.95
C PHE A 151 5.14 -7.73 -3.12
N TYR A 152 4.17 -8.37 -3.77
CA TYR A 152 3.12 -9.11 -3.07
C TYR A 152 3.63 -10.42 -2.48
N LYS A 153 2.82 -11.05 -1.63
CA LYS A 153 3.13 -12.35 -1.01
C LYS A 153 3.52 -13.36 -2.10
N GLY A 154 4.77 -13.84 -2.08
CA GLY A 154 5.32 -14.74 -3.10
C GLY A 154 6.37 -14.12 -4.04
N ASP A 155 6.56 -12.80 -4.00
CA ASP A 155 7.65 -12.09 -4.69
C ASP A 155 8.70 -11.54 -3.72
N PHE A 156 8.50 -11.74 -2.42
CA PHE A 156 9.53 -11.55 -1.40
C PHE A 156 9.46 -12.69 -0.37
N LYS A 157 10.57 -12.98 0.32
CA LYS A 157 10.65 -13.98 1.40
C LYS A 157 11.89 -13.77 2.27
N ASN A 158 11.99 -14.56 3.35
CA ASN A 158 13.19 -14.67 4.18
C ASN A 158 13.70 -13.31 4.70
N LEU A 159 12.80 -12.48 5.21
CA LEU A 159 13.20 -11.29 5.94
C LEU A 159 13.89 -11.71 7.24
N SER A 160 15.09 -11.19 7.48
CA SER A 160 15.78 -11.30 8.76
C SER A 160 16.13 -9.91 9.26
N LEU A 161 15.59 -9.55 10.43
CA LEU A 161 15.93 -8.28 11.08
C LEU A 161 17.30 -8.33 11.76
N LYS A 162 17.78 -9.54 12.09
CA LYS A 162 19.12 -9.76 12.66
C LYS A 162 20.22 -9.50 11.63
N THR A 163 20.11 -10.09 10.45
CA THR A 163 21.09 -9.90 9.37
C THR A 163 20.75 -8.74 8.45
N ASN A 164 19.60 -8.09 8.66
CA ASN A 164 19.08 -7.02 7.81
C ASN A 164 19.00 -7.46 6.33
N THR A 165 18.50 -8.66 6.07
CA THR A 165 18.39 -9.20 4.70
C THR A 165 16.97 -9.53 4.32
N ILE A 166 16.65 -9.45 3.03
CA ILE A 166 15.39 -9.91 2.45
C ILE A 166 15.65 -10.50 1.07
N GLN A 167 14.86 -11.50 0.68
CA GLN A 167 14.89 -12.01 -0.68
C GLN A 167 13.76 -11.41 -1.52
N LEU A 168 14.09 -10.94 -2.71
CA LEU A 168 13.18 -10.28 -3.64
C LEU A 168 13.24 -10.94 -5.01
N LYS A 169 12.08 -11.13 -5.65
CA LYS A 169 11.98 -11.67 -7.00
C LYS A 169 12.17 -10.55 -8.02
N VAL A 170 13.25 -10.63 -8.79
CA VAL A 170 13.69 -9.61 -9.75
C VAL A 170 14.01 -10.26 -11.10
N TRP A 171 14.09 -9.45 -12.14
CA TRP A 171 14.55 -9.85 -13.46
C TRP A 171 16.08 -9.80 -13.53
N ASP A 172 16.71 -10.90 -13.94
CA ASP A 172 18.17 -10.97 -14.11
C ASP A 172 18.66 -10.57 -15.51
N GLY A 173 17.75 -10.41 -16.47
CA GLY A 173 18.05 -10.23 -17.90
C GLY A 173 17.51 -11.37 -18.77
N SER A 174 17.24 -12.52 -18.18
CA SER A 174 16.79 -13.75 -18.84
C SER A 174 15.62 -14.46 -18.16
N ASP A 175 15.57 -14.46 -16.82
CA ASP A 175 14.50 -15.07 -16.04
C ASP A 175 14.24 -14.32 -14.73
N TRP A 176 13.12 -14.65 -14.09
CA TRP A 176 12.71 -14.13 -12.79
C TRP A 176 13.35 -14.93 -11.66
N ARG A 177 14.29 -14.32 -10.92
CA ARG A 177 15.05 -14.97 -9.83
C ARG A 177 14.86 -14.26 -8.50
N PHE A 178 15.00 -15.02 -7.42
CA PHE A 178 15.14 -14.42 -6.09
C PHE A 178 16.61 -14.03 -5.86
N ILE A 179 16.84 -12.76 -5.55
CA ILE A 179 18.12 -12.28 -5.02
C ILE A 179 17.98 -11.97 -3.54
N THR A 180 19.07 -12.14 -2.79
CA THR A 180 19.16 -11.63 -1.42
C THR A 180 19.70 -10.21 -1.49
N VAL A 181 19.03 -9.28 -0.82
CA VAL A 181 19.47 -7.89 -0.67
C VAL A 181 19.62 -7.56 0.80
N GLU A 182 20.62 -6.74 1.11
CA GLU A 182 20.76 -6.16 2.44
C GLU A 182 19.92 -4.86 2.51
N VAL A 183 19.29 -4.65 3.66
CA VAL A 183 18.39 -3.55 3.95
C VAL A 183 18.88 -2.86 5.21
N GLU A 184 19.70 -1.82 5.03
CA GLU A 184 20.20 -1.07 6.17
C GLU A 184 19.05 -0.45 6.98
N SER A 185 19.03 -0.70 8.28
CA SER A 185 18.07 -0.08 9.18
C SER A 185 18.20 1.45 9.17
N THR A 186 17.07 2.15 9.14
CA THR A 186 17.03 3.61 9.32
C THR A 186 17.12 3.98 10.81
N SER A 187 17.45 5.24 11.10
CA SER A 187 17.37 5.76 12.48
C SER A 187 15.96 5.63 13.07
N HIS A 188 14.92 5.66 12.24
CA HIS A 188 13.55 5.44 12.68
C HIS A 188 13.26 3.95 12.94
N SER A 189 13.64 3.06 12.03
CA SER A 189 13.41 1.61 12.23
C SER A 189 14.18 1.06 13.44
N ARG A 190 15.37 1.60 13.74
CA ARG A 190 16.10 1.27 14.98
C ARG A 190 15.33 1.65 16.25
N LYS A 191 14.55 2.74 16.23
CA LYS A 191 13.72 3.17 17.37
C LYS A 191 12.46 2.32 17.55
N LEU A 192 12.06 1.57 16.53
CA LEU A 192 10.88 0.71 16.60
C LEU A 192 11.14 -0.59 17.40
N HIS A 193 12.39 -0.85 17.79
CA HIS A 193 12.80 -2.06 18.53
C HIS A 193 12.20 -3.34 17.91
N LEU A 194 12.23 -3.42 16.57
CA LEU A 194 11.70 -4.55 15.82
C LEU A 194 12.57 -5.78 16.09
N ASP A 195 11.91 -6.92 16.24
CA ASP A 195 12.50 -8.24 16.39
C ASP A 195 11.76 -9.24 15.49
N ASP A 196 12.24 -10.48 15.40
CA ASP A 196 11.69 -11.50 14.49
C ASP A 196 10.23 -11.93 14.81
N SER A 197 9.63 -11.44 15.91
CA SER A 197 8.20 -11.64 16.20
C SER A 197 7.26 -10.68 15.44
N TRP A 198 7.83 -9.71 14.72
CA TRP A 198 7.08 -8.81 13.85
C TRP A 198 6.99 -9.37 12.43
N GLU A 199 5.79 -9.35 11.85
CA GLU A 199 5.57 -9.71 10.46
C GLU A 199 5.64 -8.46 9.60
N MET A 200 6.47 -8.48 8.57
CA MET A 200 6.52 -7.42 7.57
C MET A 200 5.32 -7.54 6.62
N THR A 201 4.69 -6.42 6.31
CA THR A 201 3.62 -6.36 5.31
C THR A 201 4.20 -6.35 3.89
N VAL A 202 3.46 -5.81 2.92
CA VAL A 202 3.85 -5.77 1.51
C VAL A 202 4.91 -4.68 1.30
N PRO A 203 6.19 -5.03 1.00
CA PRO A 203 7.21 -4.03 0.80
C PRO A 203 7.11 -3.38 -0.59
N THR A 204 7.51 -2.12 -0.67
CA THR A 204 7.66 -1.38 -1.92
C THR A 204 9.06 -0.79 -2.01
N ILE A 205 9.68 -0.91 -3.19
CA ILE A 205 11.00 -0.34 -3.47
C ILE A 205 10.86 0.80 -4.46
N TYR A 206 11.52 1.92 -4.21
CA TYR A 206 11.66 3.00 -5.21
C TYR A 206 13.07 3.56 -5.21
N GLU A 207 13.51 4.04 -6.37
CA GLU A 207 14.76 4.78 -6.50
C GLU A 207 14.55 6.28 -6.25
N LYS A 208 15.46 6.89 -5.49
CA LYS A 208 15.58 8.34 -5.36
C LYS A 208 17.05 8.72 -5.27
N GLU A 209 17.52 9.60 -6.15
CA GLU A 209 18.91 10.10 -6.17
C GLU A 209 19.97 8.98 -6.28
N GLY A 210 19.69 7.91 -7.04
CA GLY A 210 20.60 6.76 -7.18
C GLY A 210 20.51 5.75 -6.03
N ILE A 211 19.55 5.93 -5.14
CA ILE A 211 19.39 5.16 -3.90
C ILE A 211 18.07 4.41 -3.90
N PHE A 212 18.10 3.10 -3.65
CA PHE A 212 16.91 2.30 -3.48
C PHE A 212 16.41 2.30 -2.03
N TYR A 213 15.16 2.68 -1.83
CA TYR A 213 14.48 2.68 -0.54
C TYR A 213 13.44 1.56 -0.46
N LEU A 214 13.56 0.71 0.55
CA LEU A 214 12.52 -0.24 0.93
C LEU A 214 11.56 0.42 1.93
N VAL A 215 10.28 0.51 1.56
CA VAL A 215 9.21 0.99 2.43
C VAL A 215 8.24 -0.14 2.72
N THR A 216 7.98 -0.36 4.00
CA THR A 216 7.06 -1.39 4.47
C THR A 216 6.49 -1.00 5.83
N ALA A 217 5.35 -1.61 6.19
CA ALA A 217 4.88 -1.61 7.57
C ALA A 217 5.22 -2.94 8.24
N PHE A 218 5.16 -2.95 9.58
CA PHE A 218 5.30 -4.14 10.40
C PHE A 218 4.06 -4.30 11.26
N GLU A 219 3.58 -5.53 11.38
CA GLU A 219 2.44 -5.91 12.19
C GLU A 219 2.88 -6.97 13.20
N LYS A 220 2.42 -6.86 14.44
CA LYS A 220 2.62 -7.88 15.46
C LYS A 220 1.27 -8.24 16.02
N LYS A 221 0.92 -9.52 15.94
CA LYS A 221 -0.29 -10.03 16.60
C LYS A 221 -0.10 -9.89 18.09
N SER A 222 -0.90 -9.03 18.70
CA SER A 222 -0.88 -8.82 20.13
C SER A 222 -1.95 -9.70 20.77
N ASN A 223 -1.54 -10.65 21.61
CA ASN A 223 -2.46 -11.42 22.47
C ASN A 223 -2.88 -10.58 23.69
N VAL A 224 -3.44 -9.40 23.43
CA VAL A 224 -3.90 -8.50 24.49
C VAL A 224 -5.27 -8.97 24.94
N MET A 225 -5.40 -9.24 26.23
CA MET A 225 -6.69 -9.54 26.86
C MET A 225 -7.68 -8.41 26.54
N LYS A 226 -8.94 -8.74 26.24
CA LYS A 226 -9.96 -7.72 25.99
C LYS A 226 -10.06 -6.82 27.23
N PHE A 227 -10.23 -5.53 26.99
CA PHE A 227 -10.27 -4.53 28.05
C PHE A 227 -11.26 -4.87 29.18
N ALA A 228 -12.45 -5.39 28.84
CA ALA A 228 -13.46 -5.78 29.83
C ALA A 228 -12.97 -6.89 30.78
N ASP A 229 -12.28 -7.89 30.25
CA ASP A 229 -11.75 -9.02 31.04
C ASP A 229 -10.57 -8.56 31.90
N TYR A 230 -9.74 -7.67 31.36
CA TYR A 230 -8.64 -7.04 32.09
C TYR A 230 -9.15 -6.16 33.25
N TYR A 231 -10.15 -5.31 32.98
CA TYR A 231 -10.73 -4.42 33.98
C TYR A 231 -11.32 -5.19 35.16
N ARG A 232 -12.04 -6.28 34.87
CA ARG A 232 -12.66 -7.15 35.89
C ARG A 232 -11.63 -7.96 36.69
N SER A 233 -10.54 -8.42 36.06
CA SER A 233 -9.58 -9.34 36.69
C SER A 233 -8.43 -8.64 37.42
N LYS A 234 -8.04 -7.43 37.01
CA LYS A 234 -6.82 -6.78 37.50
C LYS A 234 -7.04 -5.47 38.27
N ASN A 235 -8.29 -5.00 38.38
CA ASN A 235 -8.65 -3.73 39.05
C ASN A 235 -7.67 -2.59 38.70
N PRO A 236 -7.59 -2.19 37.42
CA PRO A 236 -6.52 -1.33 36.94
C PRO A 236 -6.60 0.09 37.50
N LYS A 237 -5.44 0.75 37.61
CA LYS A 237 -5.39 2.18 37.91
C LYS A 237 -5.99 2.98 36.75
N VAL A 238 -6.88 3.91 37.06
CA VAL A 238 -7.50 4.78 36.06
C VAL A 238 -6.74 6.12 36.01
N LEU A 239 -6.33 6.51 34.81
CA LEU A 239 -5.78 7.83 34.54
C LEU A 239 -6.71 8.52 33.54
N ALA A 240 -7.39 9.56 33.99
CA ALA A 240 -8.13 10.44 33.08
C ALA A 240 -7.15 11.41 32.43
N VAL A 241 -7.23 11.59 31.12
CA VAL A 241 -6.37 12.52 30.38
C VAL A 241 -7.27 13.48 29.60
N ASP A 242 -7.09 14.78 29.86
CA ASP A 242 -7.71 15.88 29.12
C ASP A 242 -6.63 16.55 28.24
N LEU A 243 -6.92 16.69 26.94
CA LEU A 243 -6.00 17.29 25.98
C LEU A 243 -5.88 18.81 26.10
N ASN A 244 -6.71 19.45 26.93
CA ASN A 244 -6.65 20.88 27.28
C ASN A 244 -6.39 21.80 26.08
N LEU A 245 -7.16 21.57 25.00
CA LEU A 245 -7.02 22.30 23.75
C LEU A 245 -7.24 23.81 23.99
N GLY A 246 -6.23 24.63 23.68
CA GLY A 246 -6.28 26.10 23.82
C GLY A 246 -5.54 26.68 25.03
N ARG A 247 -4.80 25.87 25.82
CA ARG A 247 -3.91 26.37 26.89
C ARG A 247 -2.44 25.99 26.64
N LYS A 248 -1.51 26.61 27.39
CA LYS A 248 -0.05 26.35 27.28
C LYS A 248 0.34 24.89 27.58
N ASN A 249 -0.42 24.19 28.43
CA ASN A 249 -0.14 22.80 28.78
C ASN A 249 -0.76 21.86 27.74
N ARG A 250 0.07 20.98 27.16
CA ARG A 250 -0.32 20.08 26.05
C ARG A 250 -1.31 18.98 26.45
N ALA A 251 -1.42 18.66 27.74
CA ALA A 251 -2.44 17.78 28.34
C ALA A 251 -2.45 17.97 29.87
N VAL A 252 -3.55 17.64 30.53
CA VAL A 252 -3.71 17.58 31.99
C VAL A 252 -4.24 16.19 32.35
N ALA A 253 -3.67 15.54 33.36
CA ALA A 253 -4.12 14.22 33.79
C ALA A 253 -4.29 14.17 35.32
N PRO A 254 -5.52 14.19 35.85
CA PRO A 254 -5.75 13.94 37.27
C PRO A 254 -5.64 12.44 37.56
N TRP A 255 -4.90 12.09 38.62
CA TRP A 255 -4.77 10.72 39.08
C TRP A 255 -5.85 10.42 40.13
N TRP A 256 -6.70 9.43 39.87
CA TRP A 256 -7.72 8.97 40.81
C TRP A 256 -7.42 7.53 41.26
N GLY A 257 -6.99 7.38 42.52
CA GLY A 257 -6.69 6.11 43.18
C GLY A 257 -6.31 6.31 44.64
N ARG A 258 -6.44 5.27 45.49
CA ARG A 258 -6.12 5.36 46.94
C ARG A 258 -4.69 5.85 47.13
N THR A 259 -4.56 6.93 47.89
CA THR A 259 -3.31 7.44 48.45
C THR A 259 -2.64 6.34 49.27
N VAL A 260 -1.59 5.71 48.73
CA VAL A 260 -0.61 5.03 49.58
C VAL A 260 0.23 6.14 50.19
N ARG A 261 -0.07 6.51 51.44
CA ARG A 261 0.81 7.38 52.23
C ARG A 261 2.10 6.60 52.48
N PHE A 262 3.21 7.06 51.94
CA PHE A 262 4.51 6.75 52.53
C PHE A 262 4.66 7.62 53.78
N THR A 263 4.42 7.04 54.95
CA THR A 263 4.82 7.66 56.22
C THR A 263 6.34 7.57 56.32
N LYS A 264 7.04 8.70 56.37
CA LYS A 264 8.37 8.75 56.97
C LYS A 264 8.21 8.31 58.43
N SER A 265 8.76 7.15 58.77
CA SER A 265 9.07 6.82 60.16
C SER A 265 10.16 7.79 60.62
N GLY A 266 9.76 8.85 61.32
CA GLY A 266 10.67 9.60 62.17
C GLY A 266 10.67 8.96 63.55
N THR A 267 11.77 8.34 63.93
CA THR A 267 12.13 8.18 65.33
C THR A 267 13.41 8.97 65.52
N SER A 268 13.29 10.07 66.25
CA SER A 268 14.41 10.79 66.87
C SER A 268 14.26 10.61 68.38
N ALA A 269 15.06 9.71 68.93
CA ALA A 269 15.69 9.70 70.24
C ALA A 269 16.67 8.52 70.25
#